data_AF-A0A497F133-F1
#
_entry.id   AF-A0A497F133-F1
#
_cell.length_a   1.000
_cell.length_b   1.000
_cell.length_c   1.000
_cell.angle_alpha   90.00
_cell.angle_beta   90.00
_cell.angle_gamma   90.00
#
_symmetry.space_group_name_H-M   'P 1'
#
loop_
_entity.id
_entity.type
_entity.pdbx_description
1 polymer ?
#
loop_
_entity_poly.entity_id
_entity_poly.type
_entity_poly.pdbx_seq_one_letter_code
_entity_poly.pdbx_strand_id
1 'polypeptide(L)'
;MYVTIAECKGVEIRVPRSCWFSFFNSPYPAHKSSSAIDIYFPDLEALFPADEGLVLEVERFECPRFRSDADGFDYLTIIKVGEDAVFKILHVKPKVEPGERVSLGDYIGDLWVSGYFYPWSDLHMHVEVRPPNDAKRALGAFRLDVSPAIKLISNPDRISNLYLVCEDCESYVWLKSSCRRDFISSGLALAAGS
;
A
#
# COMPACT_ATOMS: atom_id res chain seq x y z
N MET A 1 -16.96 -0.35 -5.90
CA MET A 1 -16.99 1.04 -5.37
C MET A 1 -15.64 1.33 -4.76
N TYR A 2 -15.04 2.48 -5.10
CA TYR A 2 -13.76 2.95 -4.56
C TYR A 2 -13.98 3.87 -3.36
N VAL A 3 -12.99 3.93 -2.46
CA VAL A 3 -12.95 4.87 -1.34
C VAL A 3 -11.59 5.57 -1.31
N THR A 4 -11.59 6.86 -1.01
CA THR A 4 -10.38 7.65 -0.80
C THR A 4 -9.80 7.33 0.58
N ILE A 5 -8.55 6.89 0.60
CA ILE A 5 -7.85 6.48 1.83
C ILE A 5 -6.78 7.48 2.25
N ALA A 6 -6.23 8.22 1.29
CA ALA A 6 -5.24 9.26 1.55
C ALA A 6 -5.26 10.32 0.45
N GLU A 7 -4.68 11.47 0.75
CA GLU A 7 -4.41 12.52 -0.22
C GLU A 7 -2.96 13.00 -0.08
N CYS A 8 -2.32 13.35 -1.19
CA CYS A 8 -1.03 14.01 -1.17
C CYS A 8 -0.82 14.83 -2.44
N LYS A 9 -0.39 16.09 -2.32
CA LYS A 9 -0.10 16.96 -3.47
C LYS A 9 -1.25 17.07 -4.48
N GLY A 10 -2.50 17.08 -4.01
CA GLY A 10 -3.69 17.13 -4.87
C GLY A 10 -3.99 15.81 -5.59
N VAL A 11 -3.29 14.71 -5.24
CA VAL A 11 -3.57 13.37 -5.73
C VAL A 11 -4.31 12.61 -4.64
N GLU A 12 -5.53 12.15 -4.94
CA GLU A 12 -6.25 11.20 -4.11
C GLU A 12 -5.77 9.77 -4.37
N ILE A 13 -5.55 9.03 -3.29
CA ILE A 13 -5.27 7.59 -3.33
C ILE A 13 -6.57 6.86 -2.97
N ARG A 14 -7.06 6.07 -3.92
CA ARG A 14 -8.35 5.37 -3.82
C ARG A 14 -8.18 3.88 -4.06
N VAL A 15 -8.90 3.08 -3.27
CA VAL A 15 -8.87 1.62 -3.38
C VAL A 15 -10.29 1.05 -3.42
N PRO A 16 -10.50 -0.14 -4.01
CA PRO A 16 -11.77 -0.84 -3.89
C PRO A 16 -12.14 -1.08 -2.42
N ARG A 17 -13.44 -0.99 -2.09
CA ARG A 17 -13.97 -1.37 -0.76
C ARG A 17 -13.77 -2.83 -0.36
N SER A 18 -13.16 -3.67 -1.20
CA SER A 18 -12.76 -5.03 -0.87
C SER A 18 -11.31 -5.11 -0.36
N CYS A 19 -10.47 -4.12 -0.67
CA CYS A 19 -9.05 -4.09 -0.35
C CYS A 19 -8.80 -3.59 1.08
N TRP A 20 -7.78 -4.14 1.73
CA TRP A 20 -7.26 -3.54 2.94
C TRP A 20 -5.96 -2.77 2.70
N PHE A 21 -5.65 -1.87 3.61
CA PHE A 21 -4.47 -1.03 3.50
C PHE A 21 -3.92 -0.66 4.87
N SER A 22 -2.63 -0.40 4.96
CA SER A 22 -1.96 0.05 6.17
C SER A 22 -0.94 1.14 5.87
N PHE A 23 -0.83 2.11 6.78
CA PHE A 23 0.21 3.14 6.75
C PHE A 23 1.42 2.79 7.64
N PHE A 24 1.28 1.88 8.62
CA PHE A 24 2.20 1.78 9.77
C PHE A 24 2.66 0.35 10.14
N ASN A 25 2.28 -0.65 9.36
CA ASN A 25 2.54 -2.09 9.56
C ASN A 25 4.00 -2.52 9.33
N SER A 26 4.86 -1.63 8.82
CA SER A 26 6.21 -1.97 8.41
C SER A 26 7.26 -1.11 9.13
N PRO A 27 8.42 -1.69 9.52
CA PRO A 27 9.45 -0.99 10.27
C PRO A 27 10.25 0.01 9.41
N TYR A 28 10.01 0.08 8.10
CA TYR A 28 10.75 0.93 7.18
C TYR A 28 10.43 2.42 7.40
N PRO A 29 11.40 3.33 7.15
CA PRO A 29 11.26 4.75 7.46
C PRO A 29 10.00 5.39 6.89
N ALA A 30 9.58 5.01 5.67
CA ALA A 30 8.43 5.60 5.01
C ALA A 30 7.11 5.38 5.79
N HIS A 31 6.96 4.24 6.44
CA HIS A 31 5.80 3.97 7.30
C HIS A 31 5.87 4.76 8.60
N LYS A 32 7.07 4.91 9.20
CA LYS A 32 7.26 5.75 10.39
C LYS A 32 6.94 7.23 10.15
N SER A 33 7.15 7.71 8.92
CA SER A 33 6.84 9.08 8.52
C SER A 33 5.44 9.27 7.91
N SER A 34 4.59 8.24 7.88
CA SER A 34 3.27 8.29 7.21
C SER A 34 3.39 8.72 5.74
N SER A 35 4.41 8.22 5.04
CA SER A 35 4.72 8.55 3.65
C SER A 35 4.62 7.35 2.70
N ALA A 36 4.07 6.24 3.18
CA ALA A 36 3.82 5.03 2.41
C ALA A 36 2.49 4.39 2.79
N ILE A 37 1.94 3.61 1.86
CA ILE A 37 0.76 2.77 2.05
C ILE A 37 1.06 1.38 1.51
N ASP A 38 0.81 0.36 2.32
CA ASP A 38 0.74 -1.02 1.86
C ASP A 38 -0.73 -1.34 1.54
N ILE A 39 -1.03 -1.70 0.30
CA ILE A 39 -2.37 -2.02 -0.18
C ILE A 39 -2.45 -3.51 -0.53
N TYR A 40 -3.44 -4.18 0.02
CA TYR A 40 -3.61 -5.62 -0.11
C TYR A 40 -4.86 -5.92 -0.93
N PHE A 41 -4.65 -6.67 -2.00
CA PHE A 41 -5.69 -7.03 -2.96
C PHE A 41 -6.13 -8.48 -2.72
N PRO A 42 -7.42 -8.74 -2.44
CA PRO A 42 -7.93 -10.09 -2.18
C PRO A 42 -7.61 -11.09 -3.30
N ASP A 43 -7.63 -10.62 -4.55
CA ASP A 43 -7.43 -11.44 -5.75
C ASP A 43 -5.96 -11.49 -6.20
N LEU A 44 -5.05 -10.89 -5.43
CA LEU A 44 -3.61 -10.75 -5.73
C LEU A 44 -3.30 -9.91 -6.99
N GLU A 45 -4.32 -9.23 -7.55
CA GLU A 45 -4.19 -8.32 -8.69
C GLU A 45 -4.06 -6.88 -8.19
N ALA A 46 -2.93 -6.24 -8.47
CA ALA A 46 -2.69 -4.84 -8.13
C ALA A 46 -3.42 -3.92 -9.10
N LEU A 47 -4.26 -3.03 -8.55
CA LEU A 47 -4.99 -2.03 -9.32
C LEU A 47 -4.43 -0.62 -9.09
N PHE A 48 -4.42 0.20 -10.13
CA PHE A 48 -3.92 1.57 -10.05
C PHE A 48 -4.80 2.44 -9.13
N PRO A 49 -4.22 3.14 -8.12
CA PRO A 49 -5.01 3.79 -7.08
C PRO A 49 -5.20 5.31 -7.26
N ALA A 50 -5.00 5.88 -8.44
CA ALA A 50 -5.25 7.31 -8.73
C ALA A 50 -6.13 7.50 -9.97
N ASP A 51 -6.67 8.71 -10.19
CA ASP A 51 -7.52 9.02 -11.36
C ASP A 51 -6.83 8.71 -12.69
N GLU A 52 -5.62 9.24 -12.88
CA GLU A 52 -4.84 9.12 -14.10
C GLU A 52 -3.35 8.97 -13.77
N GLY A 53 -2.65 8.20 -14.59
CA GLY A 53 -1.21 7.99 -14.48
C GLY A 53 -0.54 7.80 -15.83
N LEU A 54 0.76 8.14 -15.88
CA LEU A 54 1.65 7.82 -17.00
C LEU A 54 2.82 7.01 -16.48
N VAL A 55 2.98 5.78 -16.94
CA VAL A 55 4.08 4.90 -16.54
C VAL A 55 5.38 5.50 -17.09
N LEU A 56 6.28 5.88 -16.19
CA LEU A 56 7.58 6.46 -16.54
C LEU A 56 8.66 5.39 -16.61
N GLU A 57 8.62 4.43 -15.70
CA GLU A 57 9.69 3.46 -15.54
C GLU A 57 9.18 2.16 -14.92
N VAL A 58 9.75 1.06 -15.39
CA VAL A 58 9.58 -0.28 -14.85
C VAL A 58 10.96 -0.90 -14.72
N GLU A 59 11.33 -1.33 -13.54
CA GLU A 59 12.66 -1.86 -13.23
C GLU A 59 12.54 -3.14 -12.38
N ARG A 60 13.40 -4.11 -12.65
CA ARG A 60 13.64 -5.26 -11.79
C ARG A 60 15.01 -5.09 -11.13
N PHE A 61 15.07 -5.20 -9.81
CA PHE A 61 16.30 -4.98 -9.06
C PHE A 61 16.54 -6.11 -8.05
N GLU A 62 17.81 -6.37 -7.72
CA GLU A 62 18.19 -7.39 -6.75
C GLU A 62 17.81 -6.97 -5.33
N CYS A 63 17.37 -7.94 -4.54
CA CYS A 63 17.05 -7.73 -3.12
C CYS A 63 17.54 -8.90 -2.26
N PRO A 64 17.67 -8.71 -0.93
CA PRO A 64 17.86 -9.82 0.00
C PRO A 64 16.73 -10.85 -0.15
N ARG A 65 16.91 -12.04 0.42
CA ARG A 65 15.87 -13.07 0.46
C ARG A 65 15.63 -13.52 1.89
N PHE A 66 14.73 -12.81 2.60
CA PHE A 66 14.38 -13.14 3.99
C PHE A 66 13.32 -14.24 4.09
N ARG A 67 12.42 -14.33 3.10
CA ARG A 67 11.46 -15.42 2.94
C ARG A 67 12.03 -16.55 2.07
N SER A 68 11.72 -17.80 2.42
CA SER A 68 12.20 -18.97 1.69
C SER A 68 11.54 -19.15 0.31
N ASP A 69 10.35 -18.61 0.12
CA ASP A 69 9.58 -18.64 -1.13
C ASP A 69 9.65 -17.33 -1.92
N ALA A 70 10.45 -16.36 -1.45
CA ALA A 70 10.75 -15.15 -2.21
C ALA A 70 11.87 -15.38 -3.23
N ASP A 71 11.85 -14.60 -4.30
CA ASP A 71 12.95 -14.52 -5.26
C ASP A 71 14.07 -13.57 -4.76
N GLY A 72 15.25 -13.64 -5.38
CA GLY A 72 16.38 -12.74 -5.11
C GLY A 72 16.24 -11.35 -5.75
N PHE A 73 15.03 -10.99 -6.18
CA PHE A 73 14.75 -9.72 -6.84
C PHE A 73 13.33 -9.24 -6.55
N ASP A 74 13.12 -7.96 -6.79
CA ASP A 74 11.84 -7.28 -6.67
C ASP A 74 11.62 -6.34 -7.87
N TYR A 75 10.44 -5.74 -7.92
CA TYR A 75 10.02 -4.85 -8.99
C TYR A 75 9.76 -3.45 -8.46
N LEU A 76 10.13 -2.47 -9.27
CA LEU A 76 9.87 -1.05 -9.08
C LEU A 76 9.10 -0.53 -10.29
N THR A 77 7.99 0.16 -10.06
CA THR A 77 7.27 0.90 -11.10
C THR A 77 7.13 2.36 -10.66
N ILE A 78 7.53 3.29 -11.52
CA ILE A 78 7.34 4.73 -11.32
C ILE A 78 6.25 5.22 -12.26
N ILE A 79 5.19 5.81 -11.69
CA ILE A 79 4.06 6.34 -12.46
C ILE A 79 3.90 7.83 -12.12
N LYS A 80 3.91 8.70 -13.13
CA LYS A 80 3.58 10.13 -12.94
C LYS A 80 2.12 10.27 -12.55
N VAL A 81 1.86 11.05 -11.51
CA VAL A 81 0.51 11.39 -11.04
C VAL A 81 0.43 12.88 -10.69
N GLY A 82 -0.70 13.51 -10.98
CA GLY A 82 -0.84 14.96 -10.82
C GLY A 82 0.22 15.75 -11.58
N GLU A 83 0.47 16.98 -11.12
CA GLU A 83 1.44 17.88 -11.78
C GLU A 83 2.88 17.58 -11.37
N ASP A 84 3.14 17.48 -10.06
CA ASP A 84 4.48 17.43 -9.46
C ASP A 84 4.71 16.22 -8.54
N ALA A 85 4.08 15.08 -8.84
CA ALA A 85 4.24 13.86 -8.06
C ALA A 85 4.43 12.61 -8.94
N VAL A 86 5.02 11.59 -8.34
CA VAL A 86 5.05 10.24 -8.86
C VAL A 86 4.63 9.26 -7.78
N PHE A 87 4.00 8.17 -8.19
CA PHE A 87 3.92 6.96 -7.38
C PHE A 87 5.17 6.12 -7.61
N LYS A 88 5.81 5.74 -6.51
CA LYS A 88 6.80 4.67 -6.47
C LYS A 88 6.09 3.44 -5.94
N ILE A 89 5.98 2.42 -6.81
CA ILE A 89 5.28 1.18 -6.53
C ILE A 89 6.30 0.05 -6.41
N LEU A 90 6.24 -0.71 -5.32
CA LEU A 90 7.05 -1.91 -5.08
C LEU A 90 6.17 -3.14 -4.88
N HIS A 91 6.79 -4.32 -4.97
CA HIS A 91 6.17 -5.62 -4.66
C HIS A 91 5.02 -5.99 -5.59
N VAL A 92 5.08 -5.50 -6.83
CA VAL A 92 4.13 -5.82 -7.91
C VAL A 92 4.92 -6.20 -9.14
N LYS A 93 4.68 -7.40 -9.67
CA LYS A 93 5.19 -7.82 -10.97
C LYS A 93 4.39 -7.06 -12.05
N PRO A 94 5.00 -6.11 -12.77
CA PRO A 94 4.28 -5.18 -13.60
C PRO A 94 3.73 -5.86 -14.86
N LYS A 95 2.57 -5.38 -15.31
CA LYS A 95 1.88 -5.75 -16.56
C LYS A 95 1.60 -4.54 -17.45
N VAL A 96 2.33 -3.46 -17.19
CA VAL A 96 2.34 -2.20 -17.92
C VAL A 96 3.78 -1.87 -18.30
N GLU A 97 3.95 -1.09 -19.36
CA GLU A 97 5.23 -0.67 -19.90
C GLU A 97 5.40 0.86 -19.84
N PRO A 98 6.65 1.37 -19.80
CA PRO A 98 6.92 2.80 -19.90
C PRO A 98 6.25 3.45 -21.12
N GLY A 99 5.55 4.56 -20.89
CA GLY A 99 4.77 5.28 -21.90
C GLY A 99 3.27 4.97 -21.88
N GLU A 100 2.85 3.90 -21.20
CA GLU A 100 1.43 3.57 -21.05
C GLU A 100 0.70 4.54 -20.11
N ARG A 101 -0.58 4.80 -20.41
CA ARG A 101 -1.49 5.55 -19.55
C ARG A 101 -2.39 4.58 -18.81
N VAL A 102 -2.56 4.83 -17.52
CA VAL A 102 -3.42 4.04 -16.63
C VAL A 102 -4.42 4.96 -15.95
N SER A 103 -5.58 4.42 -15.62
CA SER A 103 -6.68 5.11 -14.94
C SER A 103 -7.07 4.35 -13.68
N LEU A 104 -7.86 4.97 -12.80
CA LEU A 104 -8.30 4.36 -11.56
C LEU A 104 -8.87 2.96 -11.78
N GLY A 105 -8.27 1.98 -11.12
CA GLY A 105 -8.74 0.61 -11.15
C GLY A 105 -8.21 -0.24 -12.30
N ASP A 106 -7.40 0.33 -13.20
CA ASP A 106 -6.70 -0.46 -14.20
C ASP A 106 -5.77 -1.46 -13.52
N TYR A 107 -5.74 -2.68 -14.04
CA TYR A 107 -4.81 -3.71 -13.59
C TYR A 107 -3.40 -3.36 -14.03
N ILE A 108 -2.48 -3.24 -13.07
CA ILE A 108 -1.08 -2.86 -13.32
C ILE A 108 -0.09 -3.99 -13.06
N GLY A 109 -0.53 -5.11 -12.48
CA GLY A 109 0.31 -6.26 -12.26
C GLY A 109 -0.15 -7.21 -11.15
N ASP A 110 0.62 -8.27 -10.95
CA ASP A 110 0.37 -9.27 -9.92
C ASP A 110 1.18 -8.93 -8.66
N LEU A 111 0.61 -9.13 -7.46
CA LEU A 111 1.38 -9.01 -6.22
C LEU A 111 2.56 -9.97 -6.22
N TRP A 112 3.73 -9.47 -5.82
CA TRP A 112 5.00 -10.18 -5.90
C TRP A 112 5.49 -10.60 -4.52
N VAL A 113 6.08 -11.80 -4.43
CA VAL A 113 6.73 -12.28 -3.21
C VAL A 113 8.12 -11.62 -3.10
N SER A 114 8.15 -10.40 -2.57
CA SER A 114 9.38 -9.64 -2.39
C SER A 114 10.36 -10.36 -1.46
N GLY A 115 11.65 -10.29 -1.79
CA GLY A 115 12.71 -10.77 -0.92
C GLY A 115 12.92 -9.93 0.35
N TYR A 116 12.38 -8.70 0.41
CA TYR A 116 12.32 -7.89 1.63
C TYR A 116 11.24 -8.36 2.62
N PHE A 117 10.30 -9.20 2.19
CA PHE A 117 9.25 -9.70 3.06
C PHE A 117 9.78 -10.68 4.11
N TYR A 118 9.34 -10.48 5.34
CA TYR A 118 9.54 -11.43 6.42
C TYR A 118 8.51 -12.57 6.34
N PRO A 119 8.72 -13.72 7.02
CA PRO A 119 7.79 -14.85 6.97
C PRO A 119 6.34 -14.53 7.37
N TRP A 120 6.11 -13.45 8.11
CA TRP A 120 4.78 -12.99 8.54
C TRP A 120 4.22 -11.85 7.68
N SER A 121 4.94 -11.41 6.64
CA SER A 121 4.47 -10.37 5.72
C SER A 121 3.51 -10.96 4.68
N ASP A 122 2.25 -10.53 4.73
CA ASP A 122 1.27 -10.79 3.68
C ASP A 122 1.63 -10.01 2.40
N LEU A 123 1.23 -10.51 1.23
CA LEU A 123 1.50 -9.85 -0.05
C LEU A 123 0.70 -8.54 -0.17
N HIS A 124 1.38 -7.48 -0.57
CA HIS A 124 0.79 -6.16 -0.76
C HIS A 124 1.55 -5.40 -1.85
N MET A 125 0.89 -4.40 -2.41
CA MET A 125 1.51 -3.34 -3.19
C MET A 125 1.93 -2.22 -2.24
N HIS A 126 3.20 -1.88 -2.24
CA HIS A 126 3.70 -0.74 -1.49
C HIS A 126 3.70 0.51 -2.37
N VAL A 127 3.11 1.60 -1.90
CA VAL A 127 2.98 2.87 -2.64
C VAL A 127 3.55 4.02 -1.81
N GLU A 128 4.50 4.76 -2.39
CA GLU A 128 4.95 6.06 -1.89
C GLU A 128 4.57 7.17 -2.89
N VAL A 129 4.21 8.36 -2.39
CA VAL A 129 4.09 9.57 -3.22
C VAL A 129 5.38 10.38 -3.11
N ARG A 130 6.04 10.64 -4.24
CA ARG A 130 7.40 11.17 -4.26
C ARG A 130 7.55 12.33 -5.26
N PRO A 131 8.52 13.23 -5.04
CA PRO A 131 8.87 14.21 -6.07
C PRO A 131 9.53 13.51 -7.27
N PRO A 132 9.26 13.94 -8.52
CA PRO A 132 9.77 13.27 -9.73
C PRO A 132 11.30 13.18 -9.81
N ASN A 133 12.01 14.17 -9.28
CA ASN A 133 13.48 14.21 -9.26
C ASN A 133 14.12 13.33 -8.16
N ASP A 134 13.31 12.69 -7.30
CA ASP A 134 13.75 11.84 -6.20
C ASP A 134 12.96 10.52 -6.11
N ALA A 135 12.47 10.04 -7.26
CA ALA A 135 11.49 8.96 -7.36
C ALA A 135 11.95 7.61 -6.76
N LYS A 136 13.26 7.31 -6.77
CA LYS A 136 13.77 5.97 -6.40
C LYS A 136 14.32 5.85 -4.98
N ARG A 137 14.60 6.95 -4.29
CA ARG A 137 15.27 6.90 -2.98
C ARG A 137 14.39 6.23 -1.93
N ALA A 138 15.04 5.71 -0.88
CA ALA A 138 14.36 5.11 0.27
C ALA A 138 13.76 6.14 1.24
N LEU A 139 14.24 7.40 1.21
CA LEU A 139 13.80 8.51 2.07
C LEU A 139 13.37 9.69 1.21
N GLY A 140 12.54 10.59 1.74
CA GLY A 140 12.14 11.82 1.02
C GLY A 140 10.78 11.76 0.32
N ALA A 141 9.98 10.71 0.57
CA ALA A 141 8.58 10.68 0.17
C ALA A 141 7.79 11.77 0.88
N PHE A 142 6.74 12.27 0.23
CA PHE A 142 5.84 13.23 0.83
C PHE A 142 5.01 12.56 1.93
N ARG A 143 4.74 13.31 3.00
CA ARG A 143 3.79 12.87 4.02
C ARG A 143 2.38 12.86 3.44
N LEU A 144 1.67 11.78 3.70
CA LEU A 144 0.29 11.58 3.28
C LEU A 144 -0.67 12.24 4.27
N ASP A 145 -1.73 12.88 3.76
CA ASP A 145 -2.91 13.19 4.57
C ASP A 145 -3.77 11.93 4.69
N VAL A 146 -3.84 11.38 5.91
CA VAL A 146 -4.60 10.18 6.24
C VAL A 146 -6.01 10.48 6.76
N SER A 147 -6.42 11.75 6.78
CA SER A 147 -7.76 12.16 7.20
C SER A 147 -8.89 11.42 6.48
N PRO A 148 -8.81 11.11 5.17
CA PRO A 148 -9.83 10.30 4.50
C PRO A 148 -10.01 8.91 5.15
N ALA A 149 -8.92 8.19 5.43
CA ALA A 149 -8.97 6.90 6.12
C ALA A 149 -9.58 7.03 7.54
N ILE A 150 -9.20 8.05 8.30
CA ILE A 150 -9.74 8.28 9.65
C ILE A 150 -11.26 8.45 9.62
N LYS A 151 -11.79 9.20 8.64
CA LYS A 151 -13.25 9.40 8.47
C LYS A 151 -13.97 8.08 8.16
N LEU A 152 -13.37 7.20 7.36
CA LEU A 152 -13.93 5.87 7.07
C LEU A 152 -14.01 5.00 8.33
N ILE A 153 -13.01 5.08 9.21
CA ILE A 153 -12.96 4.31 10.46
C ILE A 153 -13.89 4.89 11.53
N SER A 154 -14.06 6.21 11.54
CA SER A 154 -14.87 6.92 12.54
C SER A 154 -16.39 6.67 12.38
N ASN A 155 -16.82 6.08 11.27
CA ASN A 155 -18.18 5.64 11.03
C ASN A 155 -18.18 4.18 10.55
N PRO A 156 -17.88 3.20 11.42
CA PRO A 156 -17.76 1.82 11.00
C PRO A 156 -19.14 1.29 10.62
N ASP A 157 -19.41 1.15 9.32
CA ASP A 157 -20.68 0.64 8.81
C ASP A 157 -20.99 -0.78 9.33
N ARG A 158 -19.97 -1.54 9.76
CA ARG A 158 -20.07 -2.84 10.42
C ARG A 158 -18.86 -3.14 11.31
N ILE A 159 -19.04 -3.17 12.63
CA ILE A 159 -18.16 -3.96 13.53
C ILE A 159 -18.78 -5.35 13.63
N SER A 160 -18.73 -6.13 12.54
CA SER A 160 -19.26 -7.51 12.52
C SER A 160 -18.17 -8.58 12.50
N ASN A 161 -16.92 -8.18 12.35
CA ASN A 161 -15.80 -9.11 12.26
C ASN A 161 -15.24 -9.33 13.66
N LEU A 162 -15.22 -10.59 14.09
CA LEU A 162 -14.49 -11.00 15.27
C LEU A 162 -12.99 -10.93 14.91
N TYR A 163 -12.19 -10.31 15.77
CA TYR A 163 -10.74 -10.26 15.65
C TYR A 163 -10.11 -10.97 16.84
N LEU A 164 -9.02 -11.68 16.59
CA LEU A 164 -8.12 -12.14 17.64
C LEU A 164 -7.19 -10.98 17.99
N VAL A 165 -7.14 -10.64 19.28
CA VAL A 165 -6.09 -9.77 19.81
C VAL A 165 -4.82 -10.62 19.84
N CYS A 166 -3.88 -10.30 18.95
CA CYS A 166 -2.58 -10.97 18.89
C CYS A 166 -1.60 -10.38 19.92
N GLU A 167 -1.69 -9.07 20.15
CA GLU A 167 -0.82 -8.33 21.05
C GLU A 167 -1.57 -7.12 21.61
N ASP A 168 -1.40 -6.88 22.90
CA ASP A 168 -1.96 -5.76 23.65
C ASP A 168 -0.81 -5.03 24.35
N CYS A 169 -0.59 -3.79 23.93
CA CYS A 169 0.44 -2.90 24.45
C CYS A 169 -0.19 -1.56 24.83
N GLU A 170 0.48 -0.77 25.68
CA GLU A 170 -0.06 0.53 26.12
C GLU A 170 -0.42 1.49 24.99
N SER A 171 0.19 1.34 23.80
CA SER A 171 0.06 2.28 22.68
C SER A 171 -0.56 1.70 21.40
N TYR A 172 -0.80 0.39 21.33
CA TYR A 172 -1.43 -0.24 20.17
C TYR A 172 -2.01 -1.62 20.51
N VAL A 173 -2.96 -2.06 19.69
CA VAL A 173 -3.48 -3.44 19.69
C VAL A 173 -3.28 -4.03 18.31
N TRP A 174 -2.59 -5.18 18.23
CA TRP A 174 -2.49 -5.95 16.99
C TRP A 174 -3.72 -6.84 16.86
N LEU A 175 -4.53 -6.59 15.84
CA LEU A 175 -5.72 -7.39 15.54
C LEU A 175 -5.50 -8.28 14.32
N LYS A 176 -5.89 -9.55 14.43
CA LYS A 176 -5.94 -10.51 13.32
C LYS A 176 -7.39 -10.91 13.06
N SER A 177 -7.85 -10.84 11.82
CA SER A 177 -9.21 -11.30 11.48
C SER A 177 -9.42 -12.76 11.88
N SER A 178 -10.55 -13.08 12.51
CA SER A 178 -10.90 -14.46 12.86
C SER A 178 -11.59 -15.21 11.71
N CYS A 179 -11.98 -14.52 10.63
CA CYS A 179 -12.60 -15.11 9.45
C CYS A 179 -11.68 -14.98 8.23
N ARG A 180 -11.39 -16.12 7.58
CA ARG A 180 -10.63 -16.22 6.31
C ARG A 180 -11.49 -15.95 5.07
N ARG A 181 -12.74 -15.53 5.25
CA ARG A 181 -13.68 -15.29 4.15
C ARG A 181 -14.25 -13.90 4.31
N ASP A 182 -13.97 -13.09 3.31
CA ASP A 182 -14.61 -11.83 2.98
C ASP A 182 -14.17 -10.57 3.76
N PHE A 183 -13.77 -9.56 2.97
CA PHE A 183 -13.62 -8.11 3.24
C PHE A 183 -12.47 -7.60 4.13
N ILE A 184 -11.77 -6.59 3.60
CA ILE A 184 -10.90 -5.60 4.26
C ILE A 184 -10.38 -6.02 5.65
N SER A 185 -9.31 -6.81 5.68
CA SER A 185 -8.57 -7.10 6.91
C SER A 185 -7.27 -6.30 6.93
N SER A 186 -7.37 -4.98 7.12
CA SER A 186 -6.19 -4.22 7.51
C SER A 186 -5.88 -4.64 8.93
N GLY A 187 -4.62 -5.02 9.21
CA GLY A 187 -4.08 -4.89 10.55
C GLY A 187 -4.10 -3.42 10.92
N LEU A 188 -5.29 -2.90 11.23
CA LEU A 188 -5.48 -1.54 11.68
C LEU A 188 -4.99 -1.53 13.13
N ALA A 189 -3.72 -1.17 13.30
CA ALA A 189 -3.26 -0.61 14.55
C ALA A 189 -4.01 0.70 14.76
N LEU A 190 -5.12 0.65 15.50
CA LEU A 190 -5.82 1.84 16.00
C LEU A 190 -5.00 2.39 17.16
N ALA A 191 -4.18 3.40 16.88
CA ALA A 191 -3.73 4.33 17.91
C ALA A 191 -4.91 5.26 18.22
N ALA A 192 -5.62 4.99 19.31
CA ALA A 192 -6.36 6.00 20.04
C ALA A 192 -5.57 6.30 21.32
N GLY A 193 -4.59 7.18 21.20
CA GLY A 193 -3.93 7.74 22.37
C GLY A 193 -4.91 8.67 23.11
N SER A 194 -4.90 8.57 24.43
CA SER A 194 -5.38 9.60 25.36
C SER A 194 -4.66 10.92 25.16
#